data_AF-A0A1Y5F5Q5-F1
#
_entry.id   AF-A0A1Y5F5Q5-F1
#
_cell.length_a   1.000
_cell.length_b   1.000
_cell.length_c   1.000
_cell.angle_alpha   90.00
_cell.angle_beta   90.00
_cell.angle_gamma   90.00
#
_symmetry.space_group_name_H-M   'P 1'
#
loop_
_entity.id
_entity.type
_entity.pdbx_description
1 polymer ?
#
loop_
_entity_poly.entity_id
_entity_poly.type
_entity_poly.pdbx_seq_one_letter_code
_entity_poly.pdbx_strand_id
1 'polypeptide(L)'
;MKKVVVLSESGELKKTFLSLENHYICEVITFNYEQSHVFETLLSDDESLVLLSIANWENFKNFFDVHRMKINGTVVLVGDNESLNSSALKKLCEVDRFLKGVINTSLDFDMNRPWFNLLINPQVSSIDQEDLEEVGENLERVLGTALNELKRLKEVHEKLVPIREEKFKGLSATSKFGAGESAGGEFFDILSNDREVLLLLARSRSYLVSSMIMSGFDELRSAKHFSDELVNNFLSKVQSDVDSSKVNESKRKLDILFLRVDLKTMKARTWKSGDSILLNDSQLVSESEFTIERGEKLMILSSGLVENQPGKTELVSKSVEKRSKSCRDILDEVFYTLKREKNGMFFSHDATMIIFEVDKNAILQI
;
A
#
# COMPACT_ATOMS: atom_id res chain seq x y z
N MET A 1 17.10 -10.23 36.67
CA MET A 1 18.51 -10.16 37.12
C MET A 1 19.33 -10.79 36.03
N LYS A 2 20.29 -10.07 35.45
CA LYS A 2 20.96 -10.54 34.23
C LYS A 2 21.92 -11.69 34.54
N LYS A 3 21.85 -12.78 33.78
CA LYS A 3 22.76 -13.91 33.93
C LYS A 3 23.99 -13.71 33.06
N VAL A 4 25.17 -13.80 33.65
CA VAL A 4 26.46 -13.75 32.96
C VAL A 4 27.03 -15.17 32.93
N VAL A 5 26.94 -15.81 31.77
CA VAL A 5 27.41 -17.18 31.58
C VAL A 5 28.85 -17.13 31.07
N VAL A 6 29.79 -17.66 31.84
CA VAL A 6 31.22 -17.66 31.50
C VAL A 6 31.66 -19.07 31.14
N LEU A 7 32.04 -19.29 29.89
CA LEU A 7 32.60 -20.56 29.43
C LEU A 7 34.11 -20.44 29.25
N SER A 8 34.86 -21.37 29.87
CA SER A 8 36.31 -21.48 29.73
C SER A 8 36.75 -22.93 29.78
N GLU A 9 37.99 -23.27 29.46
CA GLU A 9 38.45 -24.67 29.52
C GLU A 9 38.81 -25.09 30.96
N SER A 10 39.52 -24.21 31.67
CA SER A 10 40.20 -24.53 32.93
C SER A 10 39.60 -23.79 34.15
N GLY A 11 38.45 -23.12 33.97
CA GLY A 11 37.88 -22.23 34.98
C GLY A 11 38.73 -20.98 35.26
N GLU A 12 39.71 -20.68 34.41
CA GLU A 12 40.61 -19.53 34.55
C GLU A 12 39.87 -18.19 34.66
N LEU A 13 38.76 -18.04 33.94
CA LEU A 13 37.95 -16.82 33.93
C LEU A 13 37.02 -16.71 35.14
N LYS A 14 36.88 -17.79 35.92
CA LYS A 14 35.97 -17.85 37.07
C LYS A 14 36.33 -16.81 38.12
N LYS A 15 37.61 -16.75 38.51
CA LYS A 15 38.06 -15.79 39.53
C LYS A 15 37.91 -14.34 39.06
N THR A 16 38.17 -14.10 37.78
CA THR A 16 38.13 -12.76 37.18
C THR A 16 36.71 -12.18 37.19
N PHE A 17 35.73 -12.97 36.73
CA PHE A 17 34.37 -12.46 36.54
C PHE A 17 33.41 -12.67 37.71
N LEU A 18 33.72 -13.54 38.68
CA LEU A 18 32.93 -13.59 39.93
C LEU A 18 32.89 -12.24 40.66
N SER A 19 33.91 -11.40 40.47
CA SER A 19 33.93 -10.05 41.02
C SER A 19 32.85 -9.12 40.44
N LEU A 20 32.22 -9.47 39.31
CA LEU A 20 31.12 -8.69 38.72
C LEU A 20 29.90 -8.64 39.64
N GLU A 21 29.62 -9.71 40.39
CA GLU A 21 28.47 -9.76 41.31
C GLU A 21 28.56 -8.69 42.41
N ASN A 22 29.76 -8.26 42.76
CA ASN A 22 29.98 -7.19 43.76
C ASN A 22 29.72 -5.79 43.18
N HIS A 23 29.71 -5.65 41.86
CA HIS A 23 29.66 -4.36 41.16
C HIS A 23 28.38 -4.17 40.34
N TYR A 24 27.67 -5.25 40.00
CA TYR A 24 26.51 -5.25 39.13
C TYR A 24 25.40 -6.15 39.69
N ILE A 25 24.13 -5.86 39.35
CA ILE A 25 22.98 -6.72 39.70
C ILE A 25 22.90 -7.86 38.68
N CYS A 26 23.81 -8.81 38.79
CA CYS A 26 23.90 -9.98 37.94
C CYS A 26 24.22 -11.26 38.72
N GLU A 27 23.99 -12.40 38.08
CA GLU A 27 24.41 -13.72 38.56
C GLU A 27 25.47 -14.26 37.61
N VAL A 28 26.66 -14.61 38.12
CA VAL A 28 27.77 -15.10 37.31
C VAL A 28 27.84 -16.61 37.40
N ILE A 29 27.58 -17.27 36.27
CA ILE A 29 27.51 -18.72 36.18
C ILE A 29 28.65 -19.22 35.30
N THR A 30 29.54 -20.03 35.87
CA THR A 30 30.79 -20.44 35.20
C THR A 30 30.82 -21.93 34.87
N PHE A 31 31.19 -22.28 33.63
CA PHE A 31 31.24 -23.66 33.16
C PHE A 31 32.45 -23.95 32.31
N ASN A 32 32.72 -25.25 32.18
CA ASN A 32 33.65 -25.74 31.19
C ASN A 32 32.95 -26.00 29.85
N TYR A 33 33.65 -25.84 28.73
CA TYR A 33 33.08 -26.11 27.39
C TYR A 33 32.47 -27.52 27.28
N GLU A 34 33.07 -28.52 27.93
CA GLU A 34 32.59 -29.91 27.98
C GLU A 34 31.25 -30.07 28.73
N GLN A 35 30.94 -29.15 29.65
CA GLN A 35 29.72 -29.16 30.47
C GLN A 35 28.56 -28.41 29.82
N SER A 36 28.75 -27.89 28.61
CA SER A 36 27.75 -27.08 27.90
C SER A 36 26.38 -27.74 27.74
N HIS A 37 26.34 -29.07 27.56
CA HIS A 37 25.12 -29.85 27.42
C HIS A 37 24.19 -29.80 28.65
N VAL A 38 24.72 -29.50 29.83
CA VAL A 38 23.93 -29.41 31.09
C VAL A 38 23.17 -28.08 31.17
N PHE A 39 23.55 -27.09 30.37
CA PHE A 39 23.09 -25.71 30.49
C PHE A 39 22.59 -25.12 29.17
N GLU A 40 22.08 -25.96 28.27
CA GLU A 40 21.47 -25.51 27.01
C GLU A 40 20.39 -24.45 27.23
N THR A 41 19.61 -24.57 28.32
CA THR A 41 18.58 -23.61 28.70
C THR A 41 19.12 -22.21 29.00
N LEU A 42 20.35 -22.10 29.51
CA LEU A 42 21.00 -20.81 29.77
C LEU A 42 21.60 -20.20 28.51
N LEU A 43 22.00 -21.02 27.53
CA LEU A 43 22.50 -20.54 26.24
C LEU A 43 21.36 -20.00 25.36
N SER A 44 20.16 -20.59 25.48
CA SER A 44 18.96 -20.15 24.77
C SER A 44 18.24 -18.95 25.40
N ASP A 45 18.69 -18.49 26.57
CA ASP A 45 18.15 -17.34 27.29
C ASP A 45 18.62 -16.05 26.59
N ASP A 46 17.70 -15.27 26.04
CA ASP A 46 17.94 -14.05 25.27
C ASP A 46 18.44 -12.89 26.14
N GLU A 47 18.12 -12.91 27.43
CA GLU A 47 18.64 -11.94 28.41
C GLU A 47 20.06 -12.26 28.87
N SER A 48 20.61 -13.42 28.53
CA SER A 48 21.94 -13.85 28.98
C SER A 48 23.09 -13.12 28.28
N LEU A 49 24.14 -12.81 29.04
CA LEU A 49 25.44 -12.39 28.52
C LEU A 49 26.38 -13.59 28.54
N VAL A 50 26.78 -14.07 27.36
CA VAL A 50 27.65 -15.24 27.21
C VAL A 50 29.09 -14.79 26.93
N LEU A 51 29.98 -15.03 27.89
CA LEU A 51 31.41 -14.76 27.81
C LEU A 51 32.15 -16.05 27.44
N LEU A 52 32.77 -16.09 26.26
CA LEU A 52 33.48 -17.26 25.74
C LEU A 52 35.00 -17.07 25.79
N SER A 53 35.72 -17.89 26.56
CA SER A 53 37.20 -17.88 26.56
C SER A 53 37.75 -18.35 25.22
N ILE A 54 38.61 -17.56 24.60
CA ILE A 54 39.33 -17.93 23.38
C ILE A 54 40.78 -18.36 23.65
N ALA A 55 41.17 -18.54 24.91
CA ALA A 55 42.53 -18.95 25.28
C ALA A 55 42.91 -20.30 24.63
N ASN A 56 41.96 -21.23 24.52
CA ASN A 56 42.08 -22.41 23.68
C ASN A 56 41.12 -22.30 22.48
N TRP A 57 41.71 -21.92 21.34
CA TRP A 57 40.97 -21.66 20.12
C TRP A 57 40.23 -22.88 19.57
N GLU A 58 40.81 -24.07 19.67
CA GLU A 58 40.22 -25.30 19.12
C GLU A 58 38.94 -25.68 19.88
N ASN A 59 39.01 -25.64 21.21
CA ASN A 59 37.86 -25.93 22.07
C ASN A 59 36.76 -24.89 21.93
N PHE A 60 37.13 -23.60 21.91
CA PHE A 60 36.18 -22.52 21.62
C PHE A 60 35.48 -22.73 20.27
N LYS A 61 36.25 -22.97 19.21
CA LYS A 61 35.71 -23.08 17.86
C LYS A 61 34.78 -24.28 17.72
N ASN A 62 35.18 -25.44 18.25
CA ASN A 62 34.33 -26.63 18.27
C ASN A 62 33.02 -26.37 19.01
N PHE A 63 33.07 -25.71 20.18
CA PHE A 63 31.87 -25.35 20.92
C PHE A 63 30.99 -24.37 20.14
N PHE A 64 31.57 -23.30 19.62
CA PHE A 64 30.86 -22.23 18.92
C PHE A 64 30.23 -22.73 17.63
N ASP A 65 30.95 -23.49 16.80
CA ASP A 65 30.40 -24.03 15.54
C ASP A 65 29.20 -24.96 15.79
N VAL A 66 29.18 -25.69 16.91
CA VAL A 66 28.06 -26.58 17.28
C VAL A 66 26.88 -25.80 17.87
N HIS A 67 27.12 -24.79 18.72
CA HIS A 67 26.07 -24.16 19.53
C HIS A 67 25.65 -22.77 19.05
N ARG A 68 26.36 -22.15 18.09
CA ARG A 68 26.12 -20.77 17.64
C ARG A 68 24.65 -20.50 17.31
N MET A 69 23.98 -21.42 16.61
CA MET A 69 22.58 -21.25 16.21
C MET A 69 21.58 -21.40 17.37
N LYS A 70 22.02 -21.93 18.52
CA LYS A 70 21.21 -22.10 19.73
C LYS A 70 21.44 -20.97 20.75
N ILE A 71 22.46 -20.13 20.56
CA ILE A 71 22.75 -19.03 21.49
C ILE A 71 21.89 -17.83 21.11
N ASN A 72 20.89 -17.53 21.93
CA ASN A 72 20.04 -16.34 21.74
C ASN A 72 20.58 -15.11 22.47
N GLY A 73 21.42 -15.32 23.48
CA GLY A 73 22.02 -14.25 24.28
C GLY A 73 23.10 -13.44 23.56
N THR A 74 23.58 -12.40 24.26
CA THR A 74 24.67 -11.54 23.79
C THR A 74 26.02 -12.27 23.92
N VAL A 75 26.70 -12.55 22.81
CA VAL A 75 28.00 -13.25 22.83
C VAL A 75 29.17 -12.28 22.80
N VAL A 76 30.09 -12.44 23.74
CA VAL A 76 31.34 -11.66 23.82
C VAL A 76 32.51 -12.61 24.00
N LEU A 77 33.57 -12.41 23.22
CA LEU A 77 34.77 -13.24 23.29
C LEU A 77 35.75 -12.67 24.31
N VAL A 78 36.40 -13.54 25.07
CA VAL A 78 37.29 -13.15 26.17
C VAL A 78 38.65 -13.80 25.99
N GLY A 79 39.72 -13.02 25.99
CA GLY A 79 41.08 -13.55 25.85
C GLY A 79 42.14 -12.57 26.30
N ASP A 80 43.39 -13.05 26.34
CA ASP A 80 44.57 -12.21 26.58
C ASP A 80 45.05 -11.53 25.28
N ASN A 81 46.07 -10.68 25.40
CA ASN A 81 46.67 -9.97 24.28
C ASN A 81 47.15 -10.90 23.15
N GLU A 82 47.62 -12.10 23.48
CA GLU A 82 48.12 -13.06 22.50
C GLU A 82 46.97 -13.69 21.72
N SER A 83 45.93 -14.14 22.42
CA SER A 83 44.74 -14.77 21.85
C SER A 83 43.93 -13.79 20.98
N LEU A 84 43.82 -12.54 21.43
CA LEU A 84 43.05 -11.49 20.74
C LEU A 84 43.73 -10.95 19.47
N ASN A 85 45.04 -11.14 19.32
CA ASN A 85 45.78 -10.69 18.13
C ASN A 85 45.78 -11.71 16.99
N SER A 86 45.11 -12.85 17.15
CA SER A 86 45.07 -13.90 16.12
C SER A 86 44.34 -13.43 14.84
N SER A 87 44.89 -13.80 13.68
CA SER A 87 44.26 -13.53 12.37
C SER A 87 42.93 -14.27 12.19
N ALA A 88 42.76 -15.40 12.88
CA ALA A 88 41.53 -16.18 12.91
C ALA A 88 40.39 -15.44 13.61
N LEU A 89 40.66 -14.78 14.74
CA LEU A 89 39.67 -13.96 15.44
C LEU A 89 39.21 -12.77 14.61
N LYS A 90 40.15 -12.06 13.96
CA LYS A 90 39.81 -10.90 13.10
C LYS A 90 38.81 -11.28 12.01
N LYS A 91 39.06 -12.41 11.33
CA LYS A 91 38.14 -12.95 10.31
C LYS A 91 36.77 -13.32 10.89
N LEU A 92 36.74 -13.89 12.10
CA LEU A 92 35.49 -14.24 12.75
C LEU A 92 34.66 -13.00 13.07
N CYS A 93 35.27 -11.95 13.64
CA CYS A 93 34.60 -10.69 13.97
C CYS A 93 34.12 -9.90 12.74
N GLU A 94 34.76 -10.05 11.57
CA GLU A 94 34.31 -9.41 10.33
C GLU A 94 33.04 -10.03 9.75
N VAL A 95 32.87 -11.35 9.92
CA VAL A 95 31.82 -12.12 9.26
C VAL A 95 30.62 -12.34 10.18
N ASP A 96 30.84 -12.40 11.49
CA ASP A 96 29.86 -12.91 12.43
C ASP A 96 29.02 -11.81 13.10
N ARG A 97 27.74 -11.73 12.74
CA ARG A 97 26.79 -10.76 13.32
C ARG A 97 26.35 -11.09 14.76
N PHE A 98 26.64 -12.30 15.24
CA PHE A 98 26.25 -12.76 16.58
C PHE A 98 27.23 -12.30 17.66
N LEU A 99 28.48 -12.01 17.29
CA LEU A 99 29.50 -11.52 18.20
C LEU A 99 29.33 -10.02 18.42
N LYS A 100 29.20 -9.60 19.69
CA LYS A 100 28.97 -8.20 20.06
C LYS A 100 30.24 -7.47 20.49
N GLY A 101 31.31 -8.20 20.79
CA GLY A 101 32.59 -7.59 21.14
C GLY A 101 33.63 -8.58 21.64
N VAL A 102 34.76 -8.01 22.05
CA VAL A 102 35.89 -8.73 22.66
C VAL A 102 36.30 -8.05 23.97
N ILE A 103 36.67 -8.83 24.98
CA ILE A 103 37.18 -8.37 26.27
C ILE A 103 38.60 -8.88 26.46
N ASN A 104 39.50 -7.96 26.82
CA ASN A 104 40.91 -8.25 27.05
C ASN A 104 41.18 -8.45 28.53
N THR A 105 41.59 -9.66 28.90
CA THR A 105 41.90 -10.04 30.29
C THR A 105 43.32 -9.65 30.72
N SER A 106 44.19 -9.25 29.79
CA SER A 106 45.52 -8.71 30.11
C SER A 106 45.46 -7.26 30.60
N LEU A 107 44.34 -6.57 30.39
CA LEU A 107 44.10 -5.23 30.91
C LEU A 107 43.53 -5.30 32.33
N ASP A 108 43.75 -4.25 33.10
CA ASP A 108 43.11 -4.10 34.41
C ASP A 108 41.58 -4.21 34.26
N PHE A 109 40.92 -4.90 35.18
CA PHE A 109 39.49 -5.17 35.16
C PHE A 109 38.68 -3.87 35.05
N ASP A 110 39.17 -2.80 35.69
CA ASP A 110 38.54 -1.49 35.69
C ASP A 110 38.41 -0.88 34.27
N MET A 111 39.34 -1.21 33.37
CA MET A 111 39.30 -0.77 31.97
C MET A 111 38.16 -1.44 31.18
N ASN A 112 37.64 -2.57 31.65
CA ASN A 112 36.53 -3.28 31.02
C ASN A 112 35.16 -2.85 31.58
N ARG A 113 35.11 -2.02 32.65
CA ARG A 113 33.84 -1.54 33.25
C ARG A 113 32.89 -0.85 32.26
N PRO A 114 33.34 0.01 31.32
CA PRO A 114 32.43 0.63 30.36
C PRO A 114 31.67 -0.40 29.50
N TRP A 115 32.34 -1.49 29.12
CA TRP A 115 31.71 -2.60 28.40
C TRP A 115 30.66 -3.30 29.25
N PHE A 116 30.97 -3.61 30.52
CA PHE A 116 30.01 -4.23 31.43
C PHE A 116 28.82 -3.31 31.76
N ASN A 117 29.03 -2.00 31.87
CA ASN A 117 27.92 -1.05 32.01
C ASN A 117 26.96 -1.13 30.81
N LEU A 118 27.49 -1.19 29.59
CA LEU A 118 26.68 -1.29 28.37
C LEU A 118 25.98 -2.66 28.25
N LEU A 119 26.72 -3.73 28.54
CA LEU A 119 26.27 -5.10 28.31
C LEU A 119 25.36 -5.63 29.43
N ILE A 120 25.60 -5.25 30.68
CA ILE A 120 24.85 -5.73 31.84
C ILE A 120 23.66 -4.81 32.17
N ASN A 121 23.84 -3.49 32.01
CA ASN A 121 22.80 -2.49 32.28
C ASN A 121 22.46 -1.71 30.99
N PRO A 122 21.89 -2.35 29.95
CA PRO A 122 21.50 -1.64 28.75
C PRO A 122 20.46 -0.56 29.12
N GLN A 123 20.85 0.73 29.04
CA GLN A 123 19.94 1.87 29.24
C GLN A 123 18.93 2.03 28.10
N VAL A 124 19.08 1.23 27.05
CA VAL A 124 18.08 1.07 26.00
C VAL A 124 17.42 -0.26 26.33
N SER A 125 16.32 -0.23 27.08
CA SER A 125 15.34 -1.30 27.00
C SER A 125 15.06 -1.48 25.51
N SER A 126 15.37 -2.66 24.98
CA SER A 126 14.83 -3.11 23.70
C SER A 126 13.39 -2.62 23.63
N ILE A 127 13.03 -1.87 22.59
CA ILE A 127 11.64 -1.52 22.34
C ILE A 127 10.87 -2.83 22.44
N ASP A 128 10.02 -2.96 23.45
CA ASP A 128 9.36 -4.23 23.76
C ASP A 128 8.62 -4.65 22.49
N GLN A 129 8.93 -5.86 22.00
CA GLN A 129 8.24 -6.38 20.83
C GLN A 129 6.73 -6.43 21.10
N GLU A 130 6.34 -6.62 22.36
CA GLU A 130 4.95 -6.51 22.83
C GLU A 130 4.35 -5.11 22.59
N ASP A 131 5.08 -4.02 22.87
CA ASP A 131 4.61 -2.65 22.60
C ASP A 131 4.48 -2.39 21.08
N LEU A 132 5.40 -2.94 20.28
CA LEU A 132 5.34 -2.85 18.82
C LEU A 132 4.18 -3.67 18.23
N GLU A 133 3.94 -4.86 18.77
CA GLU A 133 2.80 -5.71 18.43
C GLU A 133 1.48 -5.05 18.85
N GLU A 134 1.40 -4.48 20.05
CA GLU A 134 0.22 -3.75 20.52
C GLU A 134 -0.08 -2.53 19.64
N VAL A 135 0.95 -1.77 19.24
CA VAL A 135 0.79 -0.67 18.29
C VAL A 135 0.33 -1.18 16.92
N GLY A 136 0.86 -2.32 16.46
CA GLY A 136 0.44 -3.00 15.24
C GLY A 136 -1.05 -3.40 15.27
N GLU A 137 -1.48 -4.07 16.32
CA GLU A 137 -2.88 -4.47 16.53
C GLU A 137 -3.81 -3.27 16.63
N ASN A 138 -3.39 -2.20 17.32
CA ASN A 138 -4.18 -0.98 17.43
C ASN A 138 -4.32 -0.28 16.08
N LEU A 139 -3.26 -0.27 15.26
CA LEU A 139 -3.32 0.21 13.88
C LEU A 139 -4.28 -0.61 13.04
N GLU A 140 -4.18 -1.94 13.07
CA GLU A 140 -5.09 -2.83 12.34
C GLU A 140 -6.55 -2.65 12.77
N ARG A 141 -6.80 -2.46 14.07
CA ARG A 141 -8.14 -2.23 14.61
C ARG A 141 -8.72 -0.89 14.13
N VAL A 142 -7.92 0.18 14.14
CA VAL A 142 -8.34 1.50 13.62
C VAL A 142 -8.59 1.42 12.11
N LEU A 143 -7.71 0.76 11.37
CA LEU A 143 -7.82 0.60 9.92
C LEU A 143 -9.03 -0.25 9.54
N GLY A 144 -9.27 -1.34 10.28
CA GLY A 144 -10.46 -2.19 10.15
C GLY A 144 -11.77 -1.44 10.45
N THR A 145 -11.76 -0.59 11.49
CA THR A 145 -12.92 0.26 11.83
C THR A 145 -13.19 1.28 10.72
N ALA A 146 -12.16 1.93 10.20
CA ALA A 146 -12.28 2.87 9.08
C ALA A 146 -12.80 2.19 7.80
N LEU A 147 -12.33 0.97 7.50
CA LEU A 147 -12.79 0.18 6.37
C LEU A 147 -14.27 -0.23 6.51
N ASN A 148 -14.69 -0.62 7.72
CA ASN A 148 -16.09 -0.98 7.99
C ASN A 148 -17.02 0.22 7.86
N GLU A 149 -16.60 1.39 8.34
CA GLU A 149 -17.40 2.59 8.22
C GLU A 149 -17.49 3.07 6.78
N LEU A 150 -16.43 2.93 6.00
CA LEU A 150 -16.44 3.10 4.54
C LEU A 150 -17.41 2.15 3.85
N LYS A 151 -17.41 0.87 4.23
CA LYS A 151 -18.33 -0.13 3.68
C LYS A 151 -19.78 0.28 3.97
N ARG A 152 -20.09 0.66 5.20
CA ARG A 152 -21.42 1.17 5.59
C ARG A 152 -21.81 2.42 4.79
N LEU A 153 -20.87 3.34 4.56
CA LEU A 153 -21.09 4.53 3.75
C LEU A 153 -21.39 4.18 2.29
N LYS A 154 -20.71 3.16 1.73
CA LYS A 154 -21.01 2.59 0.42
C LYS A 154 -22.41 1.95 0.36
N GLU A 155 -22.84 1.19 1.37
CA GLU A 155 -24.20 0.60 1.43
C GLU A 155 -25.30 1.66 1.45
N VAL A 156 -25.10 2.70 2.27
CA VAL A 156 -26.01 3.83 2.35
C VAL A 156 -26.02 4.58 1.01
N HIS A 157 -24.85 4.82 0.42
CA HIS A 157 -24.74 5.45 -0.89
C HIS A 157 -25.48 4.62 -1.95
N GLU A 158 -25.24 3.32 -2.11
CA GLU A 158 -25.92 2.49 -3.12
C GLU A 158 -27.45 2.51 -3.00
N LYS A 159 -27.98 2.48 -1.76
CA LYS A 159 -29.43 2.57 -1.52
C LYS A 159 -30.01 3.95 -1.84
N LEU A 160 -29.17 4.99 -1.76
CA LEU A 160 -29.59 6.37 -1.94
C LEU A 160 -29.24 6.95 -3.30
N VAL A 161 -28.27 6.41 -4.07
CA VAL A 161 -27.82 7.01 -5.34
C VAL A 161 -28.98 7.00 -6.32
N PRO A 162 -29.65 8.15 -6.51
CA PRO A 162 -30.66 8.25 -7.52
C PRO A 162 -29.94 8.29 -8.87
N ILE A 163 -30.67 7.96 -9.93
CA ILE A 163 -30.25 8.38 -11.26
C ILE A 163 -30.11 9.90 -11.22
N ARG A 164 -28.92 10.41 -11.54
CA ARG A 164 -28.64 11.84 -11.57
C ARG A 164 -28.95 12.35 -12.96
N GLU A 165 -29.73 13.41 -13.05
CA GLU A 165 -30.09 14.07 -14.29
C GLU A 165 -29.63 15.52 -14.23
N GLU A 166 -28.82 15.91 -15.21
CA GLU A 166 -28.33 17.26 -15.39
C GLU A 166 -28.75 17.75 -16.78
N LYS A 167 -29.19 19.01 -16.87
CA LYS A 167 -29.65 19.61 -18.12
C LYS A 167 -28.78 20.79 -18.48
N PHE A 168 -28.30 20.77 -19.72
CA PHE A 168 -27.53 21.82 -20.37
C PHE A 168 -28.33 22.33 -21.58
N LYS A 169 -27.83 23.38 -22.24
CA LYS A 169 -28.51 23.97 -23.39
C LYS A 169 -28.51 23.01 -24.58
N GLY A 170 -29.63 22.34 -24.83
CA GLY A 170 -29.79 21.41 -25.94
C GLY A 170 -29.17 20.02 -25.69
N LEU A 171 -28.73 19.74 -24.47
CA LEU A 171 -28.08 18.48 -24.10
C LEU A 171 -28.50 18.10 -22.68
N SER A 172 -28.82 16.84 -22.45
CA SER A 172 -29.08 16.31 -21.10
C SER A 172 -28.11 15.19 -20.78
N ALA A 173 -27.67 15.11 -19.53
CA ALA A 173 -26.84 14.03 -19.02
C ALA A 173 -27.60 13.25 -17.97
N THR A 174 -27.70 11.95 -18.14
CA THR A 174 -28.30 11.02 -17.17
C THR A 174 -27.22 10.04 -16.74
N SER A 175 -26.96 9.90 -15.45
CA SER A 175 -25.92 9.01 -14.93
C SER A 175 -26.39 8.11 -13.80
N LYS A 176 -25.76 6.95 -13.68
CA LYS A 176 -25.98 5.98 -12.60
C LYS A 176 -24.66 5.40 -12.15
N PHE A 177 -24.49 5.31 -10.83
CA PHE A 177 -23.31 4.78 -10.17
C PHE A 177 -23.70 3.56 -9.32
N GLY A 178 -22.82 2.56 -9.30
CA GLY A 178 -22.91 1.36 -8.49
C GLY A 178 -21.61 1.13 -7.72
N ALA A 179 -21.71 0.90 -6.42
CA ALA A 179 -20.55 0.66 -5.57
C ALA A 179 -20.05 -0.79 -5.71
N GLY A 180 -18.73 -0.95 -5.75
CA GLY A 180 -18.03 -2.23 -5.75
C GLY A 180 -17.02 -2.41 -4.62
N GLU A 181 -16.48 -3.63 -4.52
CA GLU A 181 -15.60 -4.08 -3.44
C GLU A 181 -14.12 -3.75 -3.67
N SER A 182 -13.71 -3.52 -4.91
CA SER A 182 -12.29 -3.29 -5.22
C SER A 182 -11.69 -2.09 -4.47
N ALA A 183 -10.43 -2.24 -4.05
CA ALA A 183 -9.66 -1.14 -3.48
C ALA A 183 -9.46 -0.02 -4.52
N GLY A 184 -9.75 1.22 -4.13
CA GLY A 184 -9.79 2.39 -5.02
C GLY A 184 -11.22 2.88 -5.24
N GLY A 185 -11.43 3.61 -6.33
CA GLY A 185 -12.77 4.11 -6.65
C GLY A 185 -12.90 4.62 -8.07
N GLU A 186 -14.15 4.67 -8.54
CA GLU A 186 -14.54 5.44 -9.70
C GLU A 186 -15.01 6.84 -9.27
N PHE A 187 -14.50 7.85 -9.97
CA PHE A 187 -14.88 9.23 -9.82
C PHE A 187 -15.36 9.76 -11.15
N PHE A 188 -16.47 10.47 -11.15
CA PHE A 188 -16.87 11.26 -12.31
C PHE A 188 -17.51 12.56 -11.86
N ASP A 189 -17.34 13.58 -12.69
CA ASP A 189 -17.97 14.87 -12.48
C ASP A 189 -18.14 15.58 -13.83
N ILE A 190 -19.19 16.41 -13.93
CA ILE A 190 -19.55 17.14 -15.14
C ILE A 190 -19.47 18.63 -14.85
N LEU A 191 -18.57 19.32 -15.53
CA LEU A 191 -18.47 20.76 -15.51
C LEU A 191 -19.18 21.32 -16.75
N SER A 192 -19.83 22.47 -16.60
CA SER A 192 -20.44 23.15 -17.73
C SER A 192 -20.22 24.65 -17.65
N ASN A 193 -20.14 25.27 -18.82
CA ASN A 193 -20.25 26.69 -19.02
C ASN A 193 -21.27 26.98 -20.15
N ASP A 194 -21.44 28.24 -20.54
CA ASP A 194 -22.43 28.61 -21.57
C ASP A 194 -22.15 28.02 -22.97
N ARG A 195 -20.94 27.53 -23.22
CA ARG A 195 -20.47 27.08 -24.54
C ARG A 195 -20.21 25.59 -24.62
N GLU A 196 -19.80 24.96 -23.54
CA GLU A 196 -19.27 23.61 -23.55
C GLU A 196 -19.52 22.88 -22.23
N VAL A 197 -19.56 21.56 -22.32
CA VAL A 197 -19.65 20.63 -21.20
C VAL A 197 -18.38 19.80 -21.18
N LEU A 198 -17.77 19.63 -20.01
CA LEU A 198 -16.59 18.81 -19.78
C LEU A 198 -16.94 17.71 -18.77
N LEU A 199 -16.92 16.47 -19.20
CA LEU A 199 -16.98 15.30 -18.34
C LEU A 199 -15.57 14.80 -18.05
N LEU A 200 -15.29 14.53 -16.78
CA LEU A 200 -14.21 13.64 -16.35
C LEU A 200 -14.82 12.35 -15.80
N LEU A 201 -14.34 11.22 -16.27
CA LEU A 201 -14.57 9.91 -15.69
C LEU A 201 -13.21 9.25 -15.46
N ALA A 202 -12.88 8.98 -14.21
CA ALA A 202 -11.61 8.40 -13.81
C ALA A 202 -11.83 7.18 -12.92
N ARG A 203 -10.99 6.16 -13.11
CA ARG A 203 -10.93 4.98 -12.26
C ARG A 203 -9.51 4.76 -11.79
N SER A 204 -9.38 4.59 -10.49
CA SER A 204 -8.11 4.33 -9.84
C SER A 204 -8.21 3.12 -8.92
N ARG A 205 -7.12 2.35 -8.82
CA ARG A 205 -6.95 1.26 -7.84
C ARG A 205 -6.35 1.73 -6.50
N SER A 206 -6.16 3.03 -6.35
CA SER A 206 -5.55 3.67 -5.17
C SER A 206 -6.30 4.95 -4.78
N TYR A 207 -6.72 5.05 -3.53
CA TYR A 207 -7.39 6.24 -3.00
C TYR A 207 -6.51 7.49 -3.08
N LEU A 208 -5.19 7.34 -2.92
CA LEU A 208 -4.23 8.44 -3.04
C LEU A 208 -4.24 9.03 -4.46
N VAL A 209 -4.34 8.17 -5.48
CA VAL A 209 -4.41 8.62 -6.88
C VAL A 209 -5.76 9.28 -7.16
N SER A 210 -6.85 8.75 -6.58
CA SER A 210 -8.17 9.38 -6.70
C SER A 210 -8.19 10.81 -6.14
N SER A 211 -7.54 11.08 -5.00
CA SER A 211 -7.50 12.42 -4.41
C SER A 211 -6.66 13.41 -5.22
N MET A 212 -5.57 12.95 -5.84
CA MET A 212 -4.77 13.76 -6.77
C MET A 212 -5.60 14.21 -7.98
N ILE A 213 -6.38 13.30 -8.57
CA ILE A 213 -7.26 13.58 -9.71
C ILE A 213 -8.32 14.62 -9.33
N MET A 214 -8.98 14.45 -8.19
CA MET A 214 -10.00 15.39 -7.70
C MET A 214 -9.41 16.79 -7.50
N SER A 215 -8.25 16.87 -6.85
CA SER A 215 -7.59 18.16 -6.54
C SER A 215 -7.23 18.92 -7.83
N GLY A 216 -6.69 18.23 -8.84
CA GLY A 216 -6.41 18.87 -10.11
C GLY A 216 -7.68 19.21 -10.92
N PHE A 217 -8.77 18.44 -10.75
CA PHE A 217 -10.01 18.70 -11.46
C PHE A 217 -10.73 19.94 -10.92
N ASP A 218 -10.61 20.21 -9.61
CA ASP A 218 -11.10 21.46 -9.01
C ASP A 218 -10.39 22.70 -9.59
N GLU A 219 -9.13 22.60 -10.03
CA GLU A 219 -8.44 23.68 -10.74
C GLU A 219 -9.12 23.98 -12.09
N LEU A 220 -9.57 22.93 -12.81
CA LEU A 220 -10.31 23.07 -14.07
C LEU A 220 -11.69 23.71 -13.89
N ARG A 221 -12.35 23.49 -12.75
CA ARG A 221 -13.64 24.11 -12.41
C ARG A 221 -13.59 25.64 -12.40
N SER A 222 -12.41 26.22 -12.12
CA SER A 222 -12.21 27.67 -12.12
C SER A 222 -11.95 28.27 -13.52
N ALA A 223 -11.77 27.43 -14.54
CA ALA A 223 -11.48 27.88 -15.89
C ALA A 223 -12.74 28.39 -16.61
N LYS A 224 -12.62 29.49 -17.33
CA LYS A 224 -13.72 30.02 -18.18
C LYS A 224 -13.94 29.19 -19.44
N HIS A 225 -12.89 28.55 -19.94
CA HIS A 225 -12.88 27.73 -21.15
C HIS A 225 -11.99 26.50 -20.93
N PHE A 226 -12.40 25.36 -21.47
CA PHE A 226 -11.73 24.08 -21.36
C PHE A 226 -10.90 23.83 -22.63
N SER A 227 -9.80 24.57 -22.81
CA SER A 227 -8.92 24.39 -23.97
C SER A 227 -8.21 23.03 -23.95
N ASP A 228 -7.82 22.54 -25.13
CA ASP A 228 -7.07 21.28 -25.26
C ASP A 228 -5.77 21.31 -24.45
N GLU A 229 -5.11 22.48 -24.39
CA GLU A 229 -3.89 22.70 -23.63
C GLU A 229 -4.12 22.53 -22.12
N LEU A 230 -5.22 23.04 -21.58
CA LEU A 230 -5.55 22.88 -20.16
C LEU A 230 -5.80 21.40 -19.81
N VAL A 231 -6.53 20.67 -20.65
CA VAL A 231 -6.80 19.24 -20.43
C VAL A 231 -5.50 18.44 -20.53
N ASN A 232 -4.65 18.72 -21.53
CA ASN A 232 -3.35 18.04 -21.68
C ASN A 232 -2.39 18.37 -20.53
N ASN A 233 -2.39 19.61 -20.04
CA ASN A 233 -1.59 20.01 -18.87
C ASN A 233 -2.08 19.32 -17.59
N PHE A 234 -3.40 19.18 -17.42
CA PHE A 234 -3.97 18.39 -16.33
C PHE A 234 -3.53 16.91 -16.42
N LEU A 235 -3.67 16.29 -17.59
CA LEU A 235 -3.31 14.88 -17.80
C LEU A 235 -1.82 14.63 -17.54
N SER A 236 -0.94 15.51 -18.01
CA SER A 236 0.50 15.40 -17.76
C SER A 236 0.88 15.62 -16.30
N LYS A 237 0.23 16.57 -15.61
CA LYS A 237 0.41 16.80 -14.16
C LYS A 237 -0.02 15.57 -13.36
N VAL A 238 -1.23 15.04 -13.60
CA VAL A 238 -1.71 13.83 -12.93
C VAL A 238 -0.79 12.64 -13.19
N GLN A 239 -0.32 12.45 -14.42
CA GLN A 239 0.61 11.38 -14.74
C GLN A 239 1.93 11.53 -13.98
N SER A 240 2.51 12.73 -13.94
CA SER A 240 3.73 13.02 -13.17
C SER A 240 3.54 12.79 -11.66
N ASP A 241 2.39 13.18 -11.11
CA ASP A 241 2.07 13.00 -9.69
C ASP A 241 1.91 11.51 -9.34
N VAL A 242 1.26 10.74 -10.22
CA VAL A 242 1.13 9.28 -10.08
C VAL A 242 2.49 8.59 -10.19
N ASP A 243 3.33 8.97 -11.15
CA ASP A 243 4.64 8.35 -11.39
C ASP A 243 5.64 8.65 -10.26
N SER A 244 5.59 9.87 -9.69
CA SER A 244 6.40 10.28 -8.55
C SER A 244 5.89 9.75 -7.21
N SER A 245 4.65 9.25 -7.15
CA SER A 245 4.09 8.67 -5.93
C SER A 245 4.77 7.33 -5.57
N LYS A 246 4.94 7.05 -4.27
CA LYS A 246 5.47 5.77 -3.76
C LYS A 246 4.48 4.58 -3.88
N VAL A 247 3.45 4.71 -4.71
CA VAL A 247 2.43 3.67 -4.91
C VAL A 247 3.04 2.52 -5.72
N ASN A 248 2.85 1.28 -5.25
CA ASN A 248 3.26 0.06 -5.96
C ASN A 248 2.78 0.08 -7.42
N GLU A 249 3.63 -0.34 -8.36
CA GLU A 249 3.33 -0.31 -9.80
C GLU A 249 2.00 -0.98 -10.16
N SER A 250 1.64 -2.09 -9.50
CA SER A 250 0.38 -2.80 -9.74
C SER A 250 -0.88 -1.98 -9.38
N LYS A 251 -0.74 -0.94 -8.56
CA LYS A 251 -1.80 -0.01 -8.15
C LYS A 251 -1.78 1.32 -8.90
N ARG A 252 -0.84 1.51 -9.84
CA ARG A 252 -0.74 2.72 -10.69
C ARG A 252 -1.64 2.70 -11.93
N LYS A 253 -2.33 1.59 -12.24
CA LYS A 253 -3.26 1.54 -13.39
C LYS A 253 -4.38 2.56 -13.16
N LEU A 254 -4.41 3.56 -14.03
CA LEU A 254 -5.32 4.68 -14.02
C LEU A 254 -6.02 4.73 -15.37
N ASP A 255 -7.35 4.59 -15.33
CA ASP A 255 -8.18 4.78 -16.51
C ASP A 255 -8.81 6.17 -16.41
N ILE A 256 -8.63 7.01 -17.44
CA ILE A 256 -9.19 8.36 -17.49
C ILE A 256 -9.90 8.53 -18.82
N LEU A 257 -11.09 9.11 -18.78
CA LEU A 257 -11.82 9.62 -19.91
C LEU A 257 -12.18 11.07 -19.65
N PHE A 258 -11.67 11.96 -20.48
CA PHE A 258 -12.24 13.29 -20.67
C PHE A 258 -13.10 13.30 -21.92
N LEU A 259 -14.25 13.97 -21.81
CA LEU A 259 -15.13 14.29 -22.93
C LEU A 259 -15.49 15.77 -22.84
N ARG A 260 -15.17 16.53 -23.89
CA ARG A 260 -15.62 17.91 -24.05
C ARG A 260 -16.64 17.97 -25.16
N VAL A 261 -17.82 18.54 -24.92
CA VAL A 261 -18.88 18.73 -25.92
C VAL A 261 -19.16 20.22 -26.08
N ASP A 262 -19.04 20.74 -27.30
CA ASP A 262 -19.46 22.09 -27.63
C ASP A 262 -20.98 22.14 -27.79
N LEU A 263 -21.66 22.95 -26.97
CA LEU A 263 -23.13 23.03 -26.89
C LEU A 263 -23.78 23.71 -28.11
N LYS A 264 -23.02 24.34 -29.00
CA LYS A 264 -23.56 24.97 -30.22
C LYS A 264 -23.49 24.03 -31.41
N THR A 265 -22.38 23.32 -31.54
CA THR A 265 -22.08 22.45 -32.68
C THR A 265 -22.35 20.97 -32.38
N MET A 266 -22.48 20.61 -31.10
CA MET A 266 -22.51 19.23 -30.60
C MET A 266 -21.32 18.38 -31.06
N LYS A 267 -20.20 19.04 -31.35
CA LYS A 267 -18.92 18.38 -31.57
C LYS A 267 -18.31 17.98 -30.24
N ALA A 268 -18.04 16.71 -30.12
CA ALA A 268 -17.39 16.08 -28.98
C ALA A 268 -15.92 15.85 -29.28
N ARG A 269 -15.06 16.07 -28.28
CA ARG A 269 -13.65 15.68 -28.28
C ARG A 269 -13.36 14.85 -27.05
N THR A 270 -12.55 13.81 -27.21
CA THR A 270 -12.22 12.85 -26.16
C THR A 270 -10.73 12.68 -25.96
N TRP A 271 -10.35 12.49 -24.70
CA TRP A 271 -9.03 12.04 -24.29
C TRP A 271 -9.23 10.81 -23.42
N LYS A 272 -8.70 9.68 -23.86
CA LYS A 272 -8.99 8.40 -23.23
C LYS A 272 -7.70 7.64 -22.96
N SER A 273 -7.59 7.14 -21.73
CA SER A 273 -6.65 6.12 -21.27
C SER A 273 -7.44 5.01 -20.60
N GLY A 274 -7.16 3.75 -20.94
CA GLY A 274 -7.83 2.58 -20.37
C GLY A 274 -9.03 2.07 -21.16
N ASP A 275 -9.90 1.33 -20.48
CA ASP A 275 -10.85 0.40 -21.10
C ASP A 275 -12.31 0.92 -21.20
N SER A 276 -12.54 2.21 -20.91
CA SER A 276 -13.88 2.83 -21.02
C SER A 276 -14.43 2.74 -22.45
N ILE A 277 -15.76 2.70 -22.60
CA ILE A 277 -16.40 2.53 -23.91
C ILE A 277 -17.32 3.71 -24.17
N LEU A 278 -17.26 4.23 -25.38
CA LEU A 278 -18.16 5.26 -25.88
C LEU A 278 -18.98 4.70 -27.03
N LEU A 279 -20.29 4.83 -26.95
CA LEU A 279 -21.24 4.43 -27.98
C LEU A 279 -22.02 5.66 -28.42
N ASN A 280 -21.90 6.07 -29.69
CA ASN A 280 -22.74 7.12 -30.27
C ASN A 280 -23.82 6.46 -31.15
N ASP A 281 -25.09 6.60 -30.78
CA ASP A 281 -26.24 5.89 -31.38
C ASP A 281 -25.95 4.42 -31.69
N SER A 282 -25.42 3.70 -30.69
CA SER A 282 -25.04 2.28 -30.77
C SER A 282 -23.80 1.94 -31.59
N GLN A 283 -23.08 2.91 -32.13
CA GLN A 283 -21.79 2.69 -32.80
C GLN A 283 -20.63 2.98 -31.85
N LEU A 284 -19.63 2.09 -31.84
CA LEU A 284 -18.43 2.29 -31.05
C LEU A 284 -17.65 3.50 -31.58
N VAL A 285 -17.39 4.48 -30.72
CA VAL A 285 -16.58 5.65 -31.05
C VAL A 285 -15.10 5.32 -30.83
N SER A 286 -14.33 5.26 -31.91
CA SER A 286 -12.87 5.13 -31.86
C SER A 286 -12.13 6.43 -32.15
N GLU A 287 -12.81 7.41 -32.74
CA GLU A 287 -12.21 8.69 -33.11
C GLU A 287 -12.14 9.64 -31.92
N SER A 288 -11.08 10.46 -31.88
CA SER A 288 -10.90 11.46 -30.81
C SER A 288 -11.90 12.61 -30.91
N GLU A 289 -12.44 12.88 -32.11
CA GLU A 289 -13.45 13.90 -32.36
C GLU A 289 -14.62 13.28 -33.12
N PHE A 290 -15.84 13.63 -32.75
CA PHE A 290 -17.07 13.15 -33.40
C PHE A 290 -18.21 14.15 -33.15
N THR A 291 -19.33 13.99 -33.85
CA THR A 291 -20.52 14.85 -33.68
C THR A 291 -21.69 14.03 -33.16
N ILE A 292 -22.51 14.61 -32.28
CA ILE A 292 -23.74 13.98 -31.77
C ILE A 292 -24.92 14.70 -32.42
N GLU A 293 -25.73 13.98 -33.19
CA GLU A 293 -26.88 14.57 -33.87
C GLU A 293 -28.09 14.71 -32.94
N ARG A 294 -29.13 15.40 -33.43
CA ARG A 294 -30.34 15.67 -32.63
C ARG A 294 -31.10 14.39 -32.32
N GLY A 295 -31.41 14.19 -31.05
CA GLY A 295 -32.10 12.98 -30.57
C GLY A 295 -31.20 11.75 -30.46
N GLU A 296 -29.90 11.86 -30.79
CA GLU A 296 -28.93 10.80 -30.55
C GLU A 296 -28.50 10.76 -29.09
N LYS A 297 -27.97 9.59 -28.70
CA LYS A 297 -27.46 9.32 -27.37
C LYS A 297 -26.01 8.88 -27.46
N LEU A 298 -25.15 9.60 -26.74
CA LEU A 298 -23.80 9.18 -26.43
C LEU A 298 -23.80 8.45 -25.08
N MET A 299 -23.58 7.15 -25.11
CA MET A 299 -23.47 6.31 -23.92
C MET A 299 -22.01 6.08 -23.57
N ILE A 300 -21.68 6.25 -22.29
CA ILE A 300 -20.33 6.13 -21.75
C ILE A 300 -20.37 5.07 -20.67
N LEU A 301 -19.63 3.99 -20.89
CA LEU A 301 -19.50 2.88 -19.95
C LEU A 301 -18.11 2.94 -19.33
N SER A 302 -18.02 3.04 -18.01
CA SER A 302 -16.74 3.06 -17.30
C SER A 302 -15.99 1.73 -17.44
N SER A 303 -14.68 1.76 -17.20
CA SER A 303 -13.88 0.53 -17.22
C SER A 303 -14.30 -0.44 -16.10
N GLY A 304 -14.71 0.06 -14.93
CA GLY A 304 -15.22 -0.79 -13.86
C GLY A 304 -16.59 -1.41 -14.19
N LEU A 305 -17.46 -0.70 -14.92
CA LEU A 305 -18.71 -1.29 -15.42
C LEU A 305 -18.45 -2.49 -16.34
N VAL A 306 -17.49 -2.39 -17.26
CA VAL A 306 -17.22 -3.44 -18.25
C VAL A 306 -16.39 -4.61 -17.71
N GLU A 307 -15.67 -4.42 -16.61
CA GLU A 307 -14.90 -5.46 -15.92
C GLU A 307 -15.77 -6.33 -14.98
N ASN A 308 -16.94 -5.85 -14.57
CA ASN A 308 -17.91 -6.64 -13.82
C ASN A 308 -18.60 -7.69 -14.69
N GLN A 309 -18.99 -8.83 -14.10
CA GLN A 309 -19.84 -9.83 -14.78
C GLN A 309 -21.23 -9.23 -15.08
N PRO A 310 -21.84 -9.47 -16.25
CA PRO A 310 -21.50 -10.46 -17.29
C PRO A 310 -20.37 -10.06 -18.28
N GLY A 311 -19.78 -8.89 -18.11
CA GLY A 311 -18.68 -8.38 -18.92
C GLY A 311 -19.10 -7.51 -20.10
N LYS A 312 -18.09 -6.92 -20.74
CA LYS A 312 -18.20 -5.94 -21.84
C LYS A 312 -19.25 -6.26 -22.90
N THR A 313 -19.19 -7.46 -23.49
CA THR A 313 -20.00 -7.81 -24.68
C THR A 313 -21.49 -7.75 -24.39
N GLU A 314 -21.92 -8.31 -23.25
CA GLU A 314 -23.33 -8.35 -22.87
C GLU A 314 -23.85 -6.96 -22.50
N LEU A 315 -23.06 -6.17 -21.74
CA LEU A 315 -23.45 -4.82 -21.33
C LEU A 315 -23.56 -3.86 -22.53
N VAL A 316 -22.64 -3.96 -23.50
CA VAL A 316 -22.72 -3.20 -24.75
C VAL A 316 -23.94 -3.64 -25.56
N SER A 317 -24.18 -4.94 -25.72
CA SER A 317 -25.34 -5.49 -26.42
C SER A 317 -26.66 -4.96 -25.82
N LYS A 318 -26.79 -4.98 -24.49
CA LYS A 318 -27.97 -4.47 -23.78
C LYS A 318 -28.17 -2.97 -23.97
N SER A 319 -27.10 -2.20 -23.91
CA SER A 319 -27.13 -0.75 -24.16
C SER A 319 -27.65 -0.45 -25.58
N VAL A 320 -27.16 -1.20 -26.57
CA VAL A 320 -27.55 -1.09 -27.98
C VAL A 320 -29.01 -1.51 -28.20
N GLU A 321 -29.45 -2.63 -27.62
CA GLU A 321 -30.81 -3.16 -27.74
C GLU A 321 -31.87 -2.15 -27.25
N LYS A 322 -31.54 -1.38 -26.21
CA LYS A 322 -32.45 -0.42 -25.57
C LYS A 322 -32.28 1.02 -26.05
N ARG A 323 -31.50 1.31 -27.10
CA ARG A 323 -31.21 2.69 -27.55
C ARG A 323 -32.44 3.60 -27.74
N SER A 324 -33.57 3.01 -28.12
CA SER A 324 -34.83 3.73 -28.38
C SER A 324 -35.65 4.04 -27.12
N LYS A 325 -35.28 3.47 -25.97
CA LYS A 325 -35.93 3.71 -24.66
C LYS A 325 -35.42 4.99 -24.01
N SER A 326 -36.03 5.41 -22.90
CA SER A 326 -35.55 6.58 -22.15
C SER A 326 -34.14 6.32 -21.58
N CYS A 327 -33.35 7.38 -21.37
CA CYS A 327 -32.03 7.25 -20.74
C CYS A 327 -32.09 6.49 -19.41
N ARG A 328 -33.14 6.75 -18.61
CA ARG A 328 -33.42 6.04 -17.36
C ARG A 328 -33.64 4.54 -17.55
N ASP A 329 -34.46 4.15 -18.52
CA ASP A 329 -34.72 2.72 -18.79
C ASP A 329 -33.45 1.98 -19.23
N ILE A 330 -32.59 2.64 -20.03
CA ILE A 330 -31.31 2.07 -20.47
C ILE A 330 -30.41 1.83 -19.26
N LEU A 331 -30.25 2.83 -18.39
CA LEU A 331 -29.46 2.70 -17.17
C LEU A 331 -30.02 1.64 -16.21
N ASP A 332 -31.35 1.57 -16.07
CA ASP A 332 -31.98 0.57 -15.22
C ASP A 332 -31.78 -0.84 -15.75
N GLU A 333 -31.92 -1.08 -17.05
CA GLU A 333 -31.71 -2.39 -17.66
C GLU A 333 -30.24 -2.85 -17.58
N VAL A 334 -29.29 -1.95 -17.85
CA VAL A 334 -27.85 -2.26 -17.77
C VAL A 334 -27.47 -2.62 -16.33
N PHE A 335 -27.89 -1.83 -15.34
CA PHE A 335 -27.60 -2.11 -13.93
C PHE A 335 -28.41 -3.28 -13.39
N TYR A 336 -29.60 -3.57 -13.94
CA TYR A 336 -30.35 -4.78 -13.61
C TYR A 336 -29.60 -6.03 -14.08
N THR A 337 -29.10 -6.00 -15.32
CA THR A 337 -28.27 -7.07 -15.89
C THR A 337 -27.02 -7.31 -15.03
N LEU A 338 -26.33 -6.23 -14.64
CA LEU A 338 -25.18 -6.28 -13.74
C LEU A 338 -25.53 -6.89 -12.37
N LYS A 339 -26.69 -6.52 -11.80
CA LYS A 339 -27.16 -7.02 -10.50
C LYS A 339 -27.60 -8.48 -10.53
N ARG A 340 -28.02 -9.01 -11.68
CA ARG A 340 -28.45 -10.40 -11.81
C ARG A 340 -27.29 -11.39 -11.71
N GLU A 341 -26.11 -10.99 -12.21
CA GLU A 341 -24.93 -11.84 -12.30
C GLU A 341 -23.94 -11.60 -11.13
N LYS A 342 -24.31 -10.81 -10.13
CA LYS A 342 -23.43 -10.49 -8.99
C LYS A 342 -23.42 -11.61 -7.95
N ASN A 343 -22.22 -11.97 -7.49
CA ASN A 343 -21.99 -12.90 -6.38
C ASN A 343 -21.70 -12.10 -5.10
N GLY A 344 -22.72 -11.48 -4.51
CA GLY A 344 -22.54 -10.73 -3.26
C GLY A 344 -23.48 -9.54 -3.11
N MET A 345 -23.25 -8.73 -2.06
CA MET A 345 -23.99 -7.48 -1.87
C MET A 345 -23.52 -6.40 -2.85
N PHE A 346 -22.23 -6.34 -3.17
CA PHE A 346 -21.63 -5.32 -4.04
C PHE A 346 -21.17 -5.88 -5.38
N PHE A 347 -20.81 -4.98 -6.30
CA PHE A 347 -20.11 -5.34 -7.53
C PHE A 347 -18.63 -5.65 -7.26
N SER A 348 -17.95 -6.37 -8.15
CA SER A 348 -16.50 -6.60 -8.01
C SER A 348 -15.72 -5.28 -8.13
N HIS A 349 -16.19 -4.39 -9.01
CA HIS A 349 -15.64 -3.06 -9.23
C HIS A 349 -16.74 -2.00 -9.15
N ASP A 350 -16.38 -0.78 -8.74
CA ASP A 350 -17.28 0.36 -8.92
C ASP A 350 -17.69 0.45 -10.41
N ALA A 351 -18.94 0.84 -10.66
CA ALA A 351 -19.53 0.81 -11.99
C ALA A 351 -20.28 2.10 -12.28
N THR A 352 -19.94 2.77 -13.37
CA THR A 352 -20.54 4.03 -13.77
C THR A 352 -20.99 3.97 -15.22
N MET A 353 -22.23 4.42 -15.48
CA MET A 353 -22.71 4.67 -16.83
C MET A 353 -23.28 6.08 -16.91
N ILE A 354 -22.93 6.80 -17.99
CA ILE A 354 -23.39 8.17 -18.26
C ILE A 354 -23.96 8.19 -19.68
N ILE A 355 -25.13 8.79 -19.86
CA ILE A 355 -25.78 8.96 -21.15
C ILE A 355 -26.01 10.44 -21.39
N PHE A 356 -25.40 10.96 -22.46
CA PHE A 356 -25.67 12.28 -23.00
C PHE A 356 -26.71 12.15 -24.12
N GLU A 357 -27.83 12.87 -24.03
CA GLU A 357 -28.89 12.92 -25.05
C GLU A 357 -29.05 14.34 -25.57
N VAL A 358 -28.93 14.53 -26.89
CA VAL A 358 -29.13 15.83 -27.54
C VAL A 358 -30.63 16.06 -27.73
N ASP A 359 -31.12 17.21 -27.27
CA ASP A 359 -32.53 17.55 -27.40
C ASP A 359 -32.95 17.58 -28.88
N LYS A 360 -34.10 16.99 -29.20
CA LYS A 360 -34.67 17.02 -30.57
C LYS A 360 -34.88 18.45 -31.09
N ASN A 361 -35.08 19.40 -30.17
CA ASN A 361 -35.30 20.81 -30.45
C ASN A 361 -34.03 21.67 -30.31
N ALA A 362 -32.85 21.07 -30.13
CA ALA A 362 -31.59 21.82 -30.02
C ALA A 362 -31.32 22.61 -31.30
N ILE A 363 -31.00 23.91 -31.16
CA ILE A 363 -30.59 24.76 -32.28
C ILE A 363 -29.09 24.57 -32.48
N LEU A 364 -28.73 23.79 -33.50
CA LEU A 364 -27.34 23.54 -33.88
C LEU A 364 -26.86 24.58 -34.90
N GLN A 365 -25.67 25.13 -34.66
CA GLN A 365 -24.97 25.97 -35.62
C GLN A 365 -24.16 25.04 -36.54
N ILE A 366 -24.60 24.92 -37.80
CA ILE A 366 -23.94 24.13 -38.85
C ILE A 366 -22.73 24.89 -39.39
#